data_AF-E2CYA1-F1
#
_entry.id   AF-E2CYA1-F1
#
_cell.length_a   1.000
_cell.length_b   1.000
_cell.length_c   1.000
_cell.angle_alpha   90.00
_cell.angle_beta   90.00
_cell.angle_gamma   90.00
#
_symmetry.space_group_name_H-M   'P 1'
#
loop_
_entity.id
_entity.type
_entity.pdbx_description
1 polymer ?
#
loop_
_entity_poly.entity_id
_entity_poly.type
_entity_poly.pdbx_seq_one_letter_code
_entity_poly.pdbx_strand_id
1 'polypeptide(L)'
;MMTWKNISLQDSASPLMEQLSYFHDHTLMILLIITVLVAQLMISLFFNKFTHRYLLEGQIIEIIWTILPTLTLIFIAIPSLRLIYILDEINSPMITIKTIGHQWYWSYEYSDFKNIEFDSYMIPTNELKIFNFRLLDVDNRIVAPFQSQIRMLITATDVIHSWTIPSLGVKIDATPGRLNQTTF
;
A
#
# COMPACT_ATOMS: atom_id res chain seq x y z
N MET A 1 -8.07 -11.31 2.60
CA MET A 1 -8.11 -10.73 3.96
C MET A 1 -6.89 -11.20 4.75
N MET A 2 -6.54 -10.52 5.83
CA MET A 2 -5.42 -10.92 6.67
C MET A 2 -5.71 -12.21 7.43
N THR A 3 -4.81 -13.18 7.36
CA THR A 3 -4.87 -14.40 8.16
C THR A 3 -4.07 -14.24 9.46
N TRP A 4 -4.35 -15.11 10.43
CA TRP A 4 -3.70 -15.08 11.73
C TRP A 4 -2.19 -15.28 11.60
N LYS A 5 -1.40 -14.48 12.32
CA LYS A 5 0.07 -14.52 12.31
C LYS A 5 0.70 -14.31 10.93
N ASN A 6 -0.02 -13.70 9.99
CA ASN A 6 0.59 -13.36 8.71
C ASN A 6 1.59 -12.21 8.89
N ILE A 7 2.78 -12.37 8.29
CA ILE A 7 3.92 -11.45 8.40
C ILE A 7 4.07 -10.66 7.09
N SER A 8 3.65 -11.24 5.96
CA SER A 8 3.75 -10.63 4.65
C SER A 8 2.51 -9.82 4.29
N LEU A 9 2.53 -9.22 3.10
CA LEU A 9 1.35 -8.62 2.48
C LEU A 9 0.26 -9.68 2.28
N GLN A 10 -0.99 -9.20 2.13
CA GLN A 10 -2.10 -10.07 1.72
C GLN A 10 -1.91 -10.52 0.28
N ASP A 11 -2.44 -11.69 -0.06
CA ASP A 11 -2.45 -12.18 -1.44
C ASP A 11 -3.07 -11.14 -2.38
N SER A 12 -2.38 -10.91 -3.50
CA SER A 12 -2.77 -9.93 -4.49
C SER A 12 -4.03 -10.36 -5.23
N ALA A 13 -4.94 -9.41 -5.43
CA ALA A 13 -6.15 -9.56 -6.23
C ALA A 13 -6.14 -8.64 -7.47
N SER A 14 -5.06 -7.88 -7.71
CA SER A 14 -4.89 -7.02 -8.88
C SER A 14 -3.45 -7.11 -9.44
N PRO A 15 -3.22 -6.92 -10.75
CA PRO A 15 -1.87 -6.89 -11.30
C PRO A 15 -0.99 -5.79 -10.66
N LEU A 16 -1.61 -4.67 -10.27
CA LEU A 16 -0.92 -3.56 -9.62
C LEU A 16 -0.39 -3.93 -8.23
N MET A 17 -1.19 -4.64 -7.43
CA MET A 17 -0.76 -5.11 -6.11
C MET A 17 0.34 -6.18 -6.21
N GLU A 18 0.34 -6.98 -7.28
CA GLU A 18 1.42 -7.92 -7.55
C GLU A 18 2.75 -7.18 -7.83
N GLN A 19 2.72 -6.15 -8.68
CA GLN A 19 3.89 -5.31 -8.93
C GLN A 19 4.38 -4.56 -7.68
N LEU A 20 3.45 -4.09 -6.83
CA LEU A 20 3.77 -3.52 -5.51
C LEU A 20 4.48 -4.55 -4.62
N SER A 21 4.03 -5.81 -4.63
CA SER A 21 4.65 -6.88 -3.85
C SER A 21 6.07 -7.20 -4.32
N TYR A 22 6.32 -7.24 -5.64
CA TYR A 22 7.66 -7.40 -6.20
C TYR A 22 8.59 -6.22 -5.84
N PHE A 23 8.07 -4.99 -5.91
CA PHE A 23 8.83 -3.81 -5.51
C PHE A 23 9.17 -3.82 -4.01
N HIS A 24 8.22 -4.24 -3.18
CA HIS A 24 8.43 -4.44 -1.75
C HIS A 24 9.57 -5.44 -1.49
N ASP A 25 9.53 -6.61 -2.14
CA ASP A 25 10.54 -7.66 -1.93
C ASP A 25 11.93 -7.23 -2.41
N HIS A 26 12.01 -6.53 -3.55
CA HIS A 26 13.26 -5.92 -4.03
C HIS A 26 13.85 -4.93 -3.03
N THR A 27 13.01 -4.05 -2.48
CA THR A 27 13.44 -3.05 -1.49
C THR A 27 13.85 -3.72 -0.18
N LEU A 28 13.08 -4.71 0.28
CA LEU A 28 13.35 -5.46 1.50
C LEU A 28 14.66 -6.23 1.41
N MET A 29 14.97 -6.83 0.25
CA MET A 29 16.25 -7.49 0.00
C MET A 29 17.43 -6.52 0.18
N ILE A 30 17.35 -5.31 -0.39
CA ILE A 30 18.41 -4.30 -0.25
C ILE A 30 18.56 -3.87 1.21
N LEU A 31 17.45 -3.62 1.91
CA LEU A 31 17.47 -3.25 3.33
C LEU A 31 18.05 -4.37 4.20
N LEU A 32 17.74 -5.64 3.90
CA LEU A 32 18.31 -6.79 4.60
C LEU A 32 19.84 -6.84 4.44
N ILE A 33 20.34 -6.64 3.22
CA ILE A 33 21.79 -6.61 2.95
C ILE A 33 22.47 -5.50 3.77
N ILE A 34 21.90 -4.29 3.77
CA ILE A 34 22.45 -3.15 4.53
C ILE A 34 22.41 -3.43 6.03
N THR A 35 21.29 -3.93 6.55
CA THR A 35 21.15 -4.19 7.99
C THR A 35 22.09 -5.29 8.47
N VAL A 36 22.26 -6.38 7.71
CA VAL A 36 23.22 -7.44 8.02
C VAL A 36 24.66 -6.93 7.95
N LEU A 37 25.01 -6.14 6.94
CA LEU A 37 26.34 -5.53 6.81
C LEU A 37 26.67 -4.65 8.01
N VAL A 38 25.77 -3.73 8.37
CA VAL A 38 25.95 -2.82 9.51
C VAL A 38 26.01 -3.60 10.82
N ALA A 39 25.12 -4.58 11.01
CA ALA A 39 25.12 -5.42 12.21
C ALA A 39 26.44 -6.18 12.36
N GLN A 40 26.97 -6.77 11.28
CA GLN A 40 28.26 -7.45 11.30
C GLN A 40 29.41 -6.50 11.65
N LEU A 41 29.44 -5.29 11.07
CA LEU A 41 30.46 -4.29 11.38
C LEU A 41 30.41 -3.89 12.86
N MET A 42 29.21 -3.60 13.38
CA MET A 42 29.02 -3.23 14.79
C MET A 42 29.47 -4.35 15.73
N ILE A 43 29.06 -5.60 15.47
CA ILE A 43 29.47 -6.77 16.25
C ILE A 43 31.00 -6.90 16.24
N SER A 44 31.65 -6.74 15.08
CA SER A 44 33.11 -6.86 14.98
C SER A 44 33.86 -5.82 15.81
N LEU A 45 33.33 -4.59 15.92
CA LEU A 45 33.93 -3.51 16.71
C LEU A 45 33.88 -3.81 18.22
N PHE A 46 32.81 -4.43 18.71
CA PHE A 46 32.70 -4.81 20.14
C PHE A 46 33.73 -5.85 20.57
N PHE A 47 34.15 -6.72 19.66
CA PHE A 47 35.11 -7.79 19.96
C PHE A 47 36.56 -7.45 19.58
N ASN A 48 36.80 -6.28 18.97
CA ASN A 48 38.14 -5.87 18.56
C ASN A 48 38.95 -5.35 19.77
N LYS A 49 40.13 -5.95 19.98
CA LYS A 49 41.06 -5.55 21.07
C LYS A 49 42.17 -4.61 20.62
N PHE A 50 42.37 -4.43 19.31
CA PHE A 50 43.42 -3.59 18.76
C PHE A 50 42.98 -2.12 18.78
N THR A 51 43.91 -1.22 19.10
CA THR A 51 43.64 0.22 19.16
C THR A 51 44.46 0.96 18.11
N HIS A 52 43.82 1.90 17.41
CA HIS A 52 44.47 2.76 16.43
C HIS A 52 44.06 4.22 16.63
N ARG A 53 44.78 4.93 17.49
CA ARG A 53 44.42 6.29 17.98
C ARG A 53 44.70 7.43 16.98
N TYR A 54 45.55 7.20 15.99
CA TYR A 54 45.99 8.24 15.05
C TYR A 54 45.20 8.26 13.74
N LEU A 55 44.12 7.48 13.62
CA LEU A 55 43.20 7.58 12.49
C LEU A 55 42.22 8.74 12.74
N LEU A 56 42.64 9.95 12.37
CA LEU A 56 41.84 11.17 12.54
C LEU A 56 41.00 11.49 11.30
N GLU A 57 41.47 11.11 10.12
CA GLU A 57 40.80 11.38 8.84
C GLU A 57 40.89 10.19 7.90
N GLY A 58 39.92 10.10 6.99
CA GLY A 58 39.82 9.00 6.03
C GLY A 58 39.00 9.39 4.80
N GLN A 59 39.46 10.40 4.05
CA GLN A 59 38.73 10.92 2.89
C GLN A 59 38.29 9.83 1.89
N ILE A 60 39.12 8.80 1.70
CA ILE A 60 38.78 7.66 0.83
C ILE A 60 37.57 6.88 1.36
N ILE A 61 37.47 6.60 2.68
CA ILE A 61 36.30 5.90 3.23
C ILE A 61 35.06 6.79 3.18
N GLU A 62 35.23 8.10 3.36
CA GLU A 62 34.14 9.08 3.24
C GLU A 62 33.54 9.12 1.83
N ILE A 63 34.38 9.08 0.81
CA ILE A 63 33.95 9.00 -0.58
C ILE A 63 33.21 7.67 -0.83
N ILE A 64 33.74 6.55 -0.35
CA ILE A 64 33.13 5.23 -0.53
C ILE A 64 31.74 5.16 0.11
N TRP A 65 31.61 5.56 1.38
CA TRP A 65 30.31 5.48 2.07
C TRP A 65 29.31 6.55 1.62
N THR A 66 29.73 7.53 0.81
CA THR A 66 28.82 8.53 0.22
C THR A 66 28.31 8.02 -1.13
N ILE A 67 29.19 7.46 -1.96
CA ILE A 67 28.84 6.97 -3.30
C ILE A 67 27.99 5.69 -3.20
N LEU A 68 28.35 4.75 -2.32
CA LEU A 68 27.64 3.47 -2.22
C LEU A 68 26.15 3.63 -1.89
N PRO A 69 25.72 4.36 -0.84
CA PRO A 69 24.31 4.59 -0.56
C PRO A 69 23.59 5.33 -1.70
N THR A 70 24.25 6.30 -2.33
CA THR A 70 23.69 7.04 -3.46
C THR A 70 23.33 6.08 -4.61
N LEU A 71 24.23 5.15 -4.95
CA LEU A 71 23.95 4.12 -5.95
C LEU A 71 22.81 3.18 -5.52
N THR A 72 22.79 2.76 -4.25
CA THR A 72 21.69 1.90 -3.75
C THR A 72 20.32 2.58 -3.85
N LEU A 73 20.24 3.89 -3.59
CA LEU A 73 18.99 4.64 -3.73
C LEU A 73 18.53 4.72 -5.19
N ILE A 74 19.45 4.84 -6.15
CA ILE A 74 19.10 4.81 -7.58
C ILE A 74 18.48 3.46 -7.95
N PHE A 75 19.01 2.34 -7.44
CA PHE A 75 18.45 1.01 -7.69
C PHE A 75 17.06 0.78 -7.07
N ILE A 76 16.70 1.52 -6.01
CA ILE A 76 15.35 1.51 -5.45
C ILE A 76 14.44 2.47 -6.23
N ALA A 77 14.95 3.64 -6.60
CA ALA A 77 14.16 4.69 -7.23
C ALA A 77 13.67 4.33 -8.64
N ILE A 78 14.49 3.67 -9.47
CA ILE A 78 14.12 3.31 -10.84
C ILE A 78 12.83 2.45 -10.91
N PRO A 79 12.74 1.29 -10.23
CA PRO A 79 11.50 0.49 -10.24
C PRO A 79 10.34 1.22 -9.55
N SER A 80 10.61 2.01 -8.50
CA SER A 80 9.59 2.80 -7.80
C SER A 80 8.91 3.82 -8.71
N LEU A 81 9.70 4.62 -9.43
CA LEU A 81 9.19 5.63 -10.35
C LEU A 81 8.40 5.00 -11.49
N ARG A 82 8.91 3.91 -12.08
CA ARG A 82 8.18 3.16 -13.11
C ARG A 82 6.81 2.72 -12.62
N LEU A 83 6.73 2.19 -11.40
CA LEU A 83 5.47 1.72 -10.81
C LEU A 83 4.46 2.86 -10.62
N ILE A 84 4.91 4.04 -10.16
CA ILE A 84 4.06 5.22 -10.00
C ILE A 84 3.39 5.61 -11.33
N TYR A 85 4.14 5.61 -12.43
CA TYR A 85 3.56 5.92 -13.75
C TYR A 85 2.55 4.87 -14.21
N ILE A 86 2.79 3.59 -13.95
CA ILE A 86 1.84 2.51 -14.29
C ILE A 86 0.55 2.63 -13.45
N LEU A 87 0.67 3.02 -12.18
CA LEU A 87 -0.47 3.21 -11.28
C LEU A 87 -1.35 4.41 -11.68
N ASP A 88 -0.75 5.44 -12.27
CA ASP A 88 -1.46 6.66 -12.70
C ASP A 88 -2.08 6.51 -14.11
N GLU A 89 -1.70 5.46 -14.86
CA GLU A 89 -2.20 5.23 -16.21
C GLU A 89 -3.67 4.78 -16.18
N ILE A 90 -4.57 5.70 -16.55
CA ILE A 90 -6.00 5.41 -16.63
C ILE A 90 -6.31 4.73 -17.96
N ASN A 91 -6.46 3.40 -17.94
CA ASN A 91 -7.03 2.69 -19.09
C ASN A 91 -8.55 2.85 -19.09
N SER A 92 -9.14 2.78 -20.28
CA SER A 92 -10.59 2.87 -20.53
C SER A 92 -11.39 1.98 -19.57
N PRO A 93 -12.00 2.54 -18.50
CA PRO A 93 -12.70 1.73 -17.52
C PRO A 93 -14.05 1.27 -18.08
N MET A 94 -14.45 0.06 -17.72
CA MET A 94 -15.73 -0.51 -18.15
C MET A 94 -16.90 0.01 -17.30
N ILE A 95 -16.65 0.25 -16.01
CA ILE A 95 -17.65 0.71 -15.04
C ILE A 95 -17.01 1.75 -14.13
N THR A 96 -17.79 2.77 -13.78
CA THR A 96 -17.49 3.74 -12.75
C THR A 96 -18.37 3.51 -11.53
N ILE A 97 -17.75 3.42 -10.35
CA ILE A 97 -18.44 3.34 -9.05
C ILE A 97 -17.98 4.53 -8.23
N LYS A 98 -18.92 5.31 -7.71
CA LYS A 98 -18.63 6.38 -6.77
C LYS A 98 -18.82 5.88 -5.34
N THR A 99 -17.85 6.17 -4.48
CA THR A 99 -17.86 5.85 -3.06
C THR A 99 -17.79 7.15 -2.27
N ILE A 100 -18.70 7.27 -1.30
CA ILE A 100 -18.87 8.45 -0.48
C ILE A 100 -18.65 8.06 0.97
N GLY A 101 -17.63 8.65 1.59
CA GLY A 101 -17.37 8.52 3.00
C GLY A 101 -18.34 9.37 3.82
N HIS A 102 -18.90 8.75 4.85
CA HIS A 102 -19.70 9.37 5.90
C HIS A 102 -19.13 8.97 7.27
N GLN A 103 -19.54 9.65 8.33
CA GLN A 103 -19.21 9.29 9.69
C GLN A 103 -19.67 7.86 10.00
N TRP A 104 -18.69 6.96 9.96
CA TRP A 104 -18.78 5.53 10.30
C TRP A 104 -19.54 4.62 9.32
N TYR A 105 -19.72 5.04 8.07
CA TYR A 105 -20.23 4.17 7.00
C TYR A 105 -19.82 4.68 5.61
N TRP A 106 -20.09 3.87 4.59
CA TRP A 106 -19.85 4.21 3.19
C TRP A 106 -21.14 4.12 2.39
N SER A 107 -21.31 5.01 1.42
CA SER A 107 -22.37 4.91 0.42
C SER A 107 -21.75 4.68 -0.96
N TYR A 108 -22.39 3.84 -1.76
CA TYR A 108 -21.92 3.49 -3.10
C TYR A 108 -22.98 3.86 -4.14
N GLU A 109 -22.55 4.53 -5.21
CA GLU A 109 -23.39 4.92 -6.35
C GLU A 109 -22.84 4.27 -7.63
N TYR A 110 -23.70 3.55 -8.33
CA TYR A 110 -23.43 2.97 -9.64
C TYR A 110 -24.13 3.80 -10.71
N SER A 111 -23.54 4.95 -11.07
CA SER A 111 -24.14 5.91 -12.02
C SER A 111 -24.37 5.31 -13.41
N ASP A 112 -23.55 4.33 -13.80
CA ASP A 112 -23.61 3.71 -15.13
C ASP A 112 -24.82 2.77 -15.27
N PHE A 113 -25.45 2.36 -14.15
CA PHE A 113 -26.59 1.44 -14.12
C PHE A 113 -27.74 1.98 -13.28
N LYS A 114 -28.83 2.40 -13.93
CA LYS A 114 -30.15 2.70 -13.30
C LYS A 114 -30.10 3.50 -11.98
N ASN A 115 -29.06 4.32 -11.77
CA ASN A 115 -28.80 5.04 -10.52
C ASN A 115 -29.00 4.16 -9.27
N ILE A 116 -28.31 3.02 -9.21
CA ILE A 116 -28.32 2.17 -8.01
C ILE A 116 -27.46 2.85 -6.94
N GLU A 117 -28.04 3.10 -5.79
CA GLU A 117 -27.38 3.71 -4.63
C GLU A 117 -27.74 2.92 -3.36
N PHE A 118 -26.76 2.69 -2.49
CA PHE A 118 -26.98 2.04 -1.20
C PHE A 118 -25.90 2.40 -0.18
N ASP A 119 -26.27 2.28 1.09
CA ASP A 119 -25.36 2.43 2.22
C ASP A 119 -24.79 1.08 2.67
N SER A 120 -23.58 1.10 3.20
CA SER A 120 -22.82 -0.05 3.67
C SER A 120 -22.36 0.21 5.10
N TYR A 121 -23.03 -0.45 6.04
CA TYR A 121 -22.74 -0.41 7.47
C TYR A 121 -22.08 -1.69 7.94
N MET A 122 -21.20 -1.56 8.93
CA MET A 122 -20.63 -2.71 9.62
C MET A 122 -21.72 -3.47 10.38
N ILE A 123 -21.79 -4.79 10.22
CA ILE A 123 -22.76 -5.62 10.94
C ILE A 123 -22.42 -5.60 12.44
N PRO A 124 -23.38 -5.24 13.33
CA PRO A 124 -23.17 -5.28 14.77
C PRO A 124 -22.79 -6.68 15.26
N THR A 125 -21.96 -6.78 16.29
CA THR A 125 -21.44 -8.08 16.78
C THR A 125 -22.53 -9.06 17.20
N ASN A 126 -23.68 -8.56 17.63
CA ASN A 126 -24.82 -9.36 18.08
C ASN A 126 -25.64 -9.94 16.91
N GLU A 127 -25.46 -9.42 15.70
CA GLU A 127 -26.17 -9.84 14.48
C GLU A 127 -25.28 -10.68 13.55
N LEU A 128 -23.99 -10.84 13.90
CA LEU A 128 -23.05 -11.63 13.12
C LEU A 128 -23.47 -13.12 13.08
N LYS A 129 -23.47 -13.70 11.90
CA LYS A 129 -23.59 -15.15 11.72
C LYS A 129 -22.25 -15.81 12.00
N ILE A 130 -22.26 -17.13 12.24
CA ILE A 130 -21.06 -17.91 12.61
C ILE A 130 -19.91 -17.78 11.59
N PHE A 131 -20.25 -17.59 10.31
CA PHE A 131 -19.27 -17.45 9.23
C PHE A 131 -18.81 -16.01 8.99
N ASN A 132 -19.37 -15.03 9.71
CA ASN A 132 -19.01 -13.63 9.50
C ASN A 132 -17.73 -13.25 10.25
N PHE A 133 -16.99 -12.31 9.67
CA PHE A 133 -15.80 -11.72 10.27
C PHE A 133 -16.15 -10.50 11.10
N ARG A 134 -15.82 -10.56 12.40
CA ARG A 134 -16.00 -9.46 13.34
C ARG A 134 -15.26 -8.20 12.86
N LEU A 135 -15.97 -7.08 12.82
CA LEU A 135 -15.48 -5.76 12.37
C LEU A 135 -15.08 -5.64 10.88
N LEU A 136 -15.39 -6.65 10.05
CA LEU A 136 -15.07 -6.62 8.62
C LEU A 136 -16.30 -6.80 7.74
N ASP A 137 -17.25 -7.64 8.16
CA ASP A 137 -18.47 -7.83 7.37
C ASP A 137 -19.42 -6.64 7.48
N VAL A 138 -20.00 -6.32 6.33
CA VAL A 138 -20.98 -5.24 6.13
C VAL A 138 -22.31 -5.84 5.68
N ASP A 139 -23.39 -5.09 5.89
CA ASP A 139 -24.75 -5.44 5.47
C ASP A 139 -24.87 -5.52 3.93
N ASN A 140 -24.39 -4.50 3.22
CA ASN A 140 -24.40 -4.39 1.77
C ASN A 140 -22.95 -4.32 1.25
N ARG A 141 -22.54 -5.35 0.51
CA ARG A 141 -21.21 -5.41 -0.10
C ARG A 141 -21.22 -4.71 -1.47
N ILE A 142 -20.13 -4.03 -1.80
CA ILE A 142 -19.88 -3.60 -3.18
C ILE A 142 -19.76 -4.84 -4.05
N VAL A 143 -20.54 -4.88 -5.13
CA VAL A 143 -20.42 -5.90 -6.16
C VAL A 143 -19.79 -5.28 -7.40
N ALA A 144 -18.78 -5.95 -7.94
CA ALA A 144 -17.99 -5.49 -9.07
C ALA A 144 -17.72 -6.67 -10.02
N PRO A 145 -17.69 -6.46 -11.35
CA PRO A 145 -17.37 -7.54 -12.28
C PRO A 145 -15.91 -7.93 -12.17
N PHE A 146 -15.67 -9.23 -12.12
CA PHE A 146 -14.33 -9.78 -12.15
C PHE A 146 -13.67 -9.56 -13.53
N GLN A 147 -12.35 -9.38 -13.56
CA GLN A 147 -11.55 -9.18 -14.78
C GLN A 147 -12.03 -8.00 -15.66
N SER A 148 -12.52 -6.94 -15.04
CA SER A 148 -12.87 -5.69 -15.71
C SER A 148 -12.15 -4.54 -15.04
N GLN A 149 -11.74 -3.54 -15.82
CA GLN A 149 -11.11 -2.35 -15.26
C GLN A 149 -12.18 -1.42 -14.68
N ILE A 150 -12.09 -1.16 -13.39
CA ILE A 150 -13.09 -0.39 -12.64
C ILE A 150 -12.49 0.97 -12.28
N ARG A 151 -13.22 2.04 -12.56
CA ARG A 151 -12.91 3.37 -12.05
C ARG A 151 -13.66 3.58 -10.74
N MET A 152 -12.92 3.85 -9.67
CA MET A 152 -13.49 4.33 -8.43
C MET A 152 -13.36 5.85 -8.35
N LEU A 153 -14.46 6.52 -7.99
CA LEU A 153 -14.49 7.93 -7.65
C LEU A 153 -14.74 8.05 -6.15
N ILE A 154 -13.80 8.63 -5.41
CA ILE A 154 -13.80 8.65 -3.95
C ILE A 154 -13.92 10.09 -3.45
N THR A 155 -14.93 10.35 -2.62
CA THR A 155 -15.17 11.64 -1.96
C THR A 155 -15.77 11.40 -0.57
N ALA A 156 -15.88 12.45 0.24
CA ALA A 156 -16.63 12.41 1.50
C ALA A 156 -17.65 13.55 1.55
N THR A 157 -18.64 13.45 2.45
CA THR A 157 -19.62 14.53 2.70
C THR A 157 -19.36 15.31 3.97
N ASP A 158 -18.65 14.71 4.94
CA ASP A 158 -18.45 15.30 6.27
C ASP A 158 -16.97 15.58 6.59
N VAL A 159 -16.22 14.57 7.00
CA VAL A 159 -14.81 14.64 7.40
C VAL A 159 -13.96 13.79 6.45
N ILE A 160 -12.65 13.79 6.67
CA ILE A 160 -11.74 12.97 5.87
C ILE A 160 -11.89 11.50 6.27
N HIS A 161 -12.03 10.63 5.26
CA HIS A 161 -11.94 9.18 5.38
C HIS A 161 -10.90 8.65 4.41
N SER A 162 -10.66 7.33 4.39
CA SER A 162 -9.77 6.72 3.40
C SER A 162 -10.35 5.38 2.95
N TRP A 163 -10.64 5.27 1.65
CA TRP A 163 -11.17 4.05 1.06
C TRP A 163 -10.01 3.13 0.70
N THR A 164 -9.93 1.98 1.39
CA THR A 164 -8.76 1.10 1.36
C THR A 164 -9.17 -0.35 1.13
N ILE A 165 -8.61 -0.99 0.11
CA ILE A 165 -8.69 -2.44 -0.10
C ILE A 165 -7.25 -2.97 -0.33
N PRO A 166 -6.59 -3.51 0.71
CA PRO A 166 -5.17 -3.86 0.63
C PRO A 166 -4.83 -4.90 -0.44
N SER A 167 -5.68 -5.92 -0.64
CA SER A 167 -5.44 -6.96 -1.66
C SER A 167 -5.53 -6.44 -3.09
N LEU A 168 -6.21 -5.31 -3.32
CA LEU A 168 -6.24 -4.64 -4.63
C LEU A 168 -5.12 -3.59 -4.78
N GLY A 169 -4.36 -3.31 -3.72
CA GLY A 169 -3.34 -2.26 -3.71
C GLY A 169 -3.92 -0.85 -3.71
N VAL A 170 -5.19 -0.67 -3.33
CA VAL A 170 -5.87 0.63 -3.37
C VAL A 170 -5.97 1.24 -1.98
N LYS A 171 -5.54 2.48 -1.85
CA LYS A 171 -5.77 3.35 -0.69
C LYS A 171 -5.87 4.79 -1.16
N ILE A 172 -7.07 5.37 -1.09
CA ILE A 172 -7.32 6.74 -1.55
C ILE A 172 -8.15 7.48 -0.52
N ASP A 173 -7.72 8.69 -0.19
CA ASP A 173 -8.42 9.53 0.77
C ASP A 173 -9.72 10.08 0.17
N ALA A 174 -10.79 9.99 0.95
CA ALA A 174 -12.07 10.60 0.71
C ALA A 174 -12.08 11.97 1.39
N THR A 175 -12.03 13.04 0.60
CA THR A 175 -11.91 14.41 1.11
C THR A 175 -13.14 15.22 0.73
N PRO A 176 -13.81 15.90 1.69
CA PRO A 176 -14.97 16.72 1.37
C PRO A 176 -14.62 17.80 0.35
N GLY A 177 -15.43 17.93 -0.71
CA GLY A 177 -15.22 18.90 -1.78
C GLY A 177 -14.16 18.51 -2.83
N ARG A 178 -13.59 17.30 -2.78
CA ARG A 178 -12.67 16.79 -3.79
C ARG A 178 -13.03 15.37 -4.21
N LEU A 179 -13.09 15.16 -5.53
CA LEU A 179 -13.32 13.86 -6.13
C LEU A 179 -11.98 13.25 -6.56
N ASN A 180 -11.49 12.28 -5.78
CA ASN A 180 -10.30 11.52 -6.15
C ASN A 180 -10.68 10.34 -7.04
N GLN A 181 -9.77 9.94 -7.92
CA GLN A 181 -9.96 8.83 -8.83
C GLN A 181 -8.86 7.79 -8.64
N THR A 182 -9.23 6.52 -8.78
CA THR A 182 -8.28 5.40 -8.93
C THR A 182 -8.89 4.32 -9.80
N THR A 183 -8.04 3.43 -10.31
CA THR A 183 -8.45 2.26 -11.09
C THR A 183 -7.78 1.00 -10.57
N PHE A 184 -8.48 -0.12 -10.67
CA PHE A 184 -7.94 -1.45 -10.38
C PHE A 184 -8.56 -2.51 -11.30
#